data_AF-A0A947WPR8-F1
#
_entry.id   AF-A0A947WPR8-F1
#
_cell.length_a   1.000
_cell.length_b   1.000
_cell.length_c   1.000
_cell.angle_alpha   90.00
_cell.angle_beta   90.00
_cell.angle_gamma   90.00
#
_symmetry.space_group_name_H-M   'P 1'
#
loop_
_entity.id
_entity.type
_entity.pdbx_description
1 polymer ?
#
loop_
_entity_poly.entity_id
_entity_poly.type
_entity_poly.pdbx_seq_one_letter_code
_entity_poly.pdbx_strand_id
1 'polypeptide(L)'
;QNMYITHDILGKLRKIYPDQKILLIWDKAPWHKGSKAQEFIKEDGNIETIDFPRATPEENPQEHVWKHGRSKISHNKSIMDINKTTDDFIDYLNNTKFYYSFLGIKISKSAGS
;
A
#
# COMPACT_ATOMS: atom_id res chain seq x y z
N GLN A 1 4.90 -18.34 -2.80
CA GLN A 1 4.47 -17.85 -1.47
C GLN A 1 3.82 -16.47 -1.55
N ASN A 2 4.49 -15.44 -2.09
CA ASN A 2 3.97 -14.06 -2.12
C ASN A 2 2.64 -13.86 -2.86
N MET A 3 2.33 -14.68 -3.87
CA MET A 3 1.02 -14.62 -4.56
C MET A 3 -0.17 -15.01 -3.67
N TYR A 4 0.04 -15.91 -2.70
CA TYR A 4 -1.01 -16.30 -1.73
C TYR A 4 -1.26 -15.17 -0.73
N ILE A 5 -0.21 -14.46 -0.30
CA ILE A 5 -0.35 -13.27 0.54
C ILE A 5 -1.17 -12.19 -0.20
N THR A 6 -0.88 -11.97 -1.49
CA THR A 6 -1.63 -11.02 -2.31
C THR A 6 -3.10 -11.41 -2.40
N HIS A 7 -3.39 -12.70 -2.67
CA HIS A 7 -4.74 -13.26 -2.65
C HIS A 7 -5.46 -12.98 -1.32
N ASP A 8 -4.82 -13.25 -0.19
CA ASP A 8 -5.44 -13.08 1.13
C ASP A 8 -5.74 -11.61 1.45
N ILE A 9 -4.88 -10.69 0.99
CA ILE A 9 -5.13 -9.25 1.09
C ILE A 9 -6.33 -8.84 0.23
N LEU A 10 -6.42 -9.33 -1.01
CA LEU A 10 -7.58 -9.07 -1.88
C LEU A 10 -8.88 -9.59 -1.24
N GLY A 11 -8.85 -10.78 -0.62
CA GLY A 11 -9.97 -11.32 0.14
C GLY A 11 -10.36 -10.43 1.34
N LYS A 12 -9.39 -9.86 2.05
CA LYS A 12 -9.67 -8.88 3.12
C LYS A 12 -10.28 -7.59 2.58
N LEU A 13 -9.80 -7.09 1.44
CA LEU A 13 -10.38 -5.91 0.79
C LEU A 13 -11.83 -6.13 0.41
N ARG A 14 -12.16 -7.27 -0.20
CA ARG A 14 -13.56 -7.61 -0.54
C ARG A 14 -14.44 -7.75 0.71
N LYS A 15 -13.91 -8.23 1.84
CA LYS A 15 -14.66 -8.24 3.11
C LYS A 15 -14.98 -6.84 3.63
N ILE A 16 -14.08 -5.88 3.45
CA ILE A 16 -14.27 -4.48 3.87
C ILE A 16 -15.20 -3.74 2.89
N TYR A 17 -15.10 -4.05 1.60
CA TYR A 17 -15.90 -3.47 0.52
C TYR A 17 -16.64 -4.57 -0.25
N PRO A 18 -17.74 -5.11 0.29
CA PRO A 18 -18.42 -6.28 -0.29
C PRO A 18 -18.91 -6.05 -1.71
N ASP A 19 -19.47 -4.87 -2.00
CA ASP A 19 -20.22 -4.63 -3.24
C ASP A 19 -19.57 -3.56 -4.14
N GLN A 20 -18.63 -2.79 -3.60
CA GLN A 20 -18.04 -1.67 -4.32
C GLN A 20 -17.12 -2.17 -5.43
N LYS A 21 -17.13 -1.42 -6.54
CA LYS A 21 -16.08 -1.54 -7.55
C LYS A 21 -14.79 -0.97 -6.97
N ILE A 22 -13.72 -1.76 -7.03
CA ILE A 22 -12.41 -1.40 -6.47
C ILE A 22 -11.45 -1.18 -7.65
N LEU A 23 -10.84 -0.01 -7.71
CA LEU A 23 -9.68 0.23 -8.59
C LEU A 23 -8.41 0.15 -7.75
N LEU A 24 -7.59 -0.88 -7.99
CA LEU A 24 -6.32 -1.08 -7.33
C LEU A 24 -5.18 -0.55 -8.20
N ILE A 25 -4.39 0.36 -7.64
CA ILE A 25 -3.21 0.90 -8.30
C ILE A 25 -1.99 0.40 -7.53
N TRP A 26 -1.11 -0.34 -8.20
CA TRP A 26 0.00 -1.04 -7.54
C TRP A 26 1.26 -1.12 -8.40
N ASP A 27 2.38 -1.52 -7.80
CA ASP A 27 3.64 -1.69 -8.51
C ASP A 27 3.65 -2.95 -9.39
N LYS A 28 4.71 -3.12 -10.18
CA LYS A 28 4.86 -4.25 -11.10
C LYS A 28 5.50 -5.48 -10.45
N ALA A 29 5.31 -5.67 -9.13
CA ALA A 29 5.91 -6.79 -8.43
C ALA A 29 5.50 -8.14 -9.06
N PRO A 30 6.43 -9.10 -9.25
CA PRO A 30 6.13 -10.33 -9.98
C PRO A 30 4.96 -11.15 -9.42
N TRP A 31 4.72 -11.08 -8.10
CA TRP A 31 3.64 -11.81 -7.45
C TRP A 31 2.24 -11.24 -7.73
N HIS A 32 2.12 -9.97 -8.12
CA HIS A 32 0.85 -9.40 -8.61
C HIS A 32 0.38 -10.10 -9.89
N LYS A 33 1.33 -10.60 -10.68
CA LYS A 33 1.08 -11.39 -11.90
C LYS A 33 0.99 -12.89 -11.64
N GLY A 34 1.07 -13.30 -10.37
CA GLY A 34 0.94 -14.70 -9.99
C GLY A 34 -0.47 -15.22 -10.25
N SER A 35 -0.57 -16.49 -10.63
CA SER A 35 -1.84 -17.12 -11.04
C SER A 35 -2.94 -16.94 -10.01
N LYS A 36 -2.65 -17.08 -8.71
CA LYS A 36 -3.66 -16.98 -7.63
C LYS A 36 -4.21 -15.58 -7.40
N ALA A 37 -3.39 -14.54 -7.50
CA ALA A 37 -3.87 -13.16 -7.37
C ALA A 37 -4.75 -12.79 -8.58
N GLN A 38 -4.32 -13.17 -9.78
CA GLN A 38 -5.06 -12.89 -11.01
C GLN A 38 -6.35 -13.71 -11.12
N GLU A 39 -6.34 -14.97 -10.67
CA GLU A 39 -7.53 -15.83 -10.55
C GLU A 39 -8.57 -15.18 -9.64
N PHE A 40 -8.15 -14.74 -8.44
CA PHE A 40 -9.04 -14.01 -7.52
C PHE A 40 -9.66 -12.77 -8.16
N ILE A 41 -8.85 -11.92 -8.79
CA ILE A 41 -9.33 -10.68 -9.43
C ILE A 41 -10.35 -11.00 -10.51
N LYS A 42 -10.10 -12.04 -11.31
CA LYS A 42 -11.00 -12.50 -12.36
C LYS A 42 -12.31 -13.05 -11.80
N GLU A 43 -12.25 -13.85 -10.73
CA GLU A 43 -13.43 -14.42 -10.06
C GLU A 43 -14.27 -13.35 -9.37
N ASP A 44 -13.62 -12.37 -8.75
CA ASP A 44 -14.27 -11.24 -8.10
C ASP A 44 -15.06 -10.37 -9.09
N GLY A 45 -14.51 -10.11 -10.28
CA GLY A 45 -15.17 -9.40 -11.37
C GLY A 45 -15.42 -7.90 -11.15
N ASN A 46 -15.20 -7.39 -9.93
CA ASN A 46 -15.40 -5.99 -9.54
C ASN A 46 -14.12 -5.31 -9.05
N ILE A 47 -12.98 -5.99 -9.13
CA ILE A 47 -11.65 -5.41 -8.93
C ILE A 47 -11.01 -5.16 -10.29
N GLU A 48 -10.64 -3.91 -10.55
CA GLU A 48 -9.80 -3.53 -11.68
C GLU A 48 -8.41 -3.16 -11.18
N THR A 49 -7.36 -3.47 -11.95
CA THR A 49 -5.97 -3.18 -11.57
C THR A 49 -5.29 -2.29 -12.59
N ILE A 50 -4.56 -1.27 -12.12
CA ILE A 50 -3.68 -0.43 -12.92
C ILE A 50 -2.26 -0.50 -12.35
N ASP A 51 -1.28 -0.74 -13.20
CA ASP A 51 0.11 -0.65 -12.79
C ASP A 51 0.55 0.81 -12.73
N PHE A 52 1.38 1.17 -11.74
CA PHE A 52 2.12 2.42 -11.79
C PHE A 52 2.99 2.52 -13.06
N PRO A 53 3.27 3.75 -13.56
CA PRO A 53 4.23 3.95 -14.63
C PRO A 53 5.59 3.31 -14.30
N ARG A 54 6.34 2.94 -15.35
CA ARG A 54 7.66 2.34 -15.13
C ARG A 54 8.61 3.39 -14.55
N ALA A 55 9.43 2.96 -13.59
CA ALA A 55 10.50 3.76 -12.99
C ALA A 55 10.05 5.06 -12.30
N THR A 56 8.80 5.11 -11.80
CA THR A 56 8.26 6.26 -11.06
C THR A 56 7.90 5.88 -9.61
N PRO A 57 8.87 5.53 -8.75
CA PRO A 57 8.61 5.17 -7.35
C PRO A 57 7.94 6.31 -6.56
N GLU A 58 8.15 7.56 -6.96
CA GLU A 58 7.49 8.75 -6.41
C GLU A 58 5.96 8.75 -6.60
N GLU A 59 5.44 8.02 -7.58
CA GLU A 59 4.00 7.88 -7.81
C GLU A 59 3.35 6.82 -6.91
N ASN A 60 4.16 6.01 -6.21
CA ASN A 60 3.67 5.07 -5.20
C ASN A 60 3.65 5.75 -3.82
N PRO A 61 2.47 6.08 -3.24
CA PRO A 61 2.38 6.69 -1.91
C PRO A 61 3.13 5.90 -0.84
N GLN A 62 3.22 4.58 -0.98
CA GLN A 62 3.88 3.71 -0.03
C GLN A 62 5.38 4.04 0.09
N GLU A 63 6.04 4.44 -1.00
CA GLU A 63 7.45 4.86 -0.98
C GLU A 63 7.66 6.13 -0.13
N HIS A 64 6.69 7.04 -0.13
CA HIS A 64 6.73 8.23 0.73
C HIS A 64 6.60 7.86 2.20
N VAL A 65 5.69 6.95 2.54
CA VAL A 65 5.55 6.39 3.90
C VAL A 65 6.88 5.77 4.36
N TRP A 66 7.50 4.94 3.53
CA TRP A 66 8.79 4.31 3.83
C TRP A 66 9.92 5.32 4.02
N LYS A 67 9.99 6.36 3.18
CA LYS A 67 10.99 7.43 3.32
C LYS A 67 10.81 8.19 4.63
N HIS A 68 9.57 8.54 4.98
CA HIS A 68 9.26 9.24 6.23
C HIS A 68 9.60 8.39 7.45
N GLY A 69 9.18 7.12 7.46
CA GLY A 69 9.47 6.19 8.56
C GLY A 69 10.98 6.01 8.77
N ARG A 70 11.73 5.74 7.69
CA ARG A 70 13.19 5.62 7.76
C ARG A 70 13.85 6.90 8.28
N SER A 71 13.44 8.06 7.77
CA SER A 71 13.98 9.36 8.18
C SER A 71 13.77 9.65 9.68
N LYS A 72 12.60 9.26 10.24
CA LYS A 72 12.26 9.55 11.64
C LYS A 72 12.81 8.54 12.63
N ILE A 73 12.80 7.26 12.27
CA ILE A 73 13.05 6.18 13.22
C ILE A 73 14.50 5.74 13.17
N SER A 74 15.03 5.46 11.97
CA SER A 74 16.30 4.75 11.80
C SER A 74 17.43 5.58 11.19
N HIS A 75 17.17 6.79 10.70
CA HIS A 75 18.19 7.61 10.07
C HIS A 75 19.19 8.13 11.11
N ASN A 76 20.49 7.95 10.84
CA ASN A 76 21.61 8.35 11.70
C ASN A 76 21.56 7.76 13.13
N LYS A 77 20.96 6.59 13.31
CA LYS A 77 20.98 5.85 14.59
C LYS A 77 21.59 4.47 14.42
N SER A 78 22.40 4.07 15.39
CA SER A 78 22.81 2.67 15.52
C SER A 78 21.62 1.85 16.02
N ILE A 79 21.22 0.83 15.27
CA ILE A 79 20.15 -0.09 15.67
C ILE A 79 20.75 -1.13 16.61
N MET A 80 20.61 -0.88 17.90
CA MET A 80 21.09 -1.80 18.95
C MET A 80 20.08 -2.91 19.26
N ASP A 81 18.80 -2.62 19.06
CA ASP A 81 17.68 -3.56 19.27
C ASP A 81 16.70 -3.44 18.10
N ILE A 82 16.61 -4.50 17.30
CA ILE A 82 15.75 -4.56 16.13
C ILE A 82 14.27 -4.65 16.50
N ASN A 83 13.93 -5.28 17.63
CA ASN A 83 12.54 -5.42 18.06
C ASN A 83 12.01 -4.06 18.48
N LYS A 84 12.75 -3.35 19.35
CA LYS A 84 12.41 -1.99 19.76
C LYS A 84 12.28 -1.04 18.58
N THR A 85 13.22 -1.10 17.63
CA THR A 85 13.19 -0.25 16.43
C THR A 85 11.98 -0.58 15.55
N THR A 86 11.55 -1.84 15.50
CA THR A 86 10.34 -2.27 14.79
C THR A 86 9.08 -1.73 15.47
N ASP A 87 9.00 -1.81 16.80
CA ASP A 87 7.87 -1.29 17.58
C ASP A 87 7.74 0.23 17.39
N ASP A 88 8.84 0.99 17.54
CA ASP A 88 8.87 2.44 17.32
C ASP A 88 8.43 2.79 15.89
N PHE A 89 8.77 1.94 14.91
CA PHE A 89 8.38 2.12 13.52
C PHE A 89 6.88 1.86 13.30
N ILE A 90 6.33 0.79 13.88
CA ILE A 90 4.90 0.48 13.83
C ILE A 90 4.09 1.60 14.50
N ASP A 91 4.53 2.09 15.65
CA ASP A 91 3.90 3.19 16.37
C ASP A 91 3.88 4.48 15.53
N TYR A 92 4.99 4.79 14.85
CA TYR A 92 5.04 5.93 13.95
C TYR A 92 4.07 5.79 12.77
N LEU A 93 3.96 4.60 12.16
CA LEU A 93 3.01 4.36 11.08
C LEU A 93 1.56 4.54 11.53
N ASN A 94 1.21 3.99 12.70
CA ASN A 94 -0.17 4.03 13.21
C ASN A 94 -0.61 5.44 13.63
N ASN A 95 0.32 6.29 14.05
CA ASN A 95 0.00 7.63 14.58
C ASN A 95 0.31 8.78 13.62
N THR A 96 0.86 8.50 12.44
CA THR A 96 1.24 9.55 11.48
C THR A 96 0.29 9.59 10.29
N LYS A 97 -0.23 10.79 9.99
CA LYS A 97 -0.92 11.06 8.72
C LYS A 97 0.11 11.45 7.66
N PHE A 98 0.18 10.66 6.59
CA PHE A 98 1.07 10.92 5.46
C PHE A 98 0.29 11.66 4.38
N TYR A 99 0.67 12.90 4.11
CA TYR A 99 0.08 13.69 3.04
C TYR A 99 0.72 13.30 1.72
N TYR A 100 -0.10 12.99 0.73
CA TYR A 100 0.33 12.59 -0.60
C TYR A 100 -0.56 13.25 -1.66
N SER A 101 0.05 13.65 -2.77
CA SER A 101 -0.65 14.20 -3.94
C SER A 101 -0.51 13.20 -5.06
N PHE A 102 -1.60 12.55 -5.45
CA PHE A 102 -1.58 11.55 -6.51
C PHE A 102 -1.73 12.22 -7.87
N LEU A 103 -0.74 12.12 -8.76
CA LEU A 103 -0.78 12.68 -10.12
C LEU A 103 -1.20 14.17 -10.17
N GLY A 104 -0.79 14.97 -9.17
CA GLY A 104 -1.18 16.39 -9.07
C GLY A 104 -2.63 16.64 -8.63
N ILE A 105 -3.44 15.60 -8.42
CA ILE A 105 -4.77 15.70 -7.84
C ILE A 105 -4.63 15.80 -6.31
N LYS A 106 -4.94 16.98 -5.77
CA LYS A 106 -5.16 17.13 -4.33
C LYS A 106 -6.50 16.50 -4.01
N ILE A 107 -6.51 15.43 -3.22
CA ILE A 107 -7.75 14.93 -2.61
C ILE A 107 -8.20 16.00 -1.59
N SER A 108 -9.03 16.94 -2.04
CA SER A 108 -9.72 17.84 -1.12
C SER A 108 -10.73 17.02 -0.34
N LYS A 109 -10.78 17.26 0.98
CA LYS A 109 -11.85 16.72 1.83
C LYS A 109 -13.19 17.04 1.17
N SER A 110 -14.06 16.04 1.01
CA SER A 110 -15.48 16.35 1.03
C SER A 110 -15.76 16.99 2.39
N ALA A 111 -16.22 18.23 2.37
CA ALA A 111 -16.84 18.81 3.55
C ALA A 111 -18.03 17.90 3.89
N GLY A 112 -17.93 17.18 5.01
CA GLY A 112 -19.08 16.48 5.55
C GLY A 112 -20.16 17.49 5.85
N SER A 113 -21.33 17.27 5.25
CA SER A 113 -22.63 17.82 5.68
C SER A 113 -23.06 17.18 6.99
#